data_AF-A0A812M246-F1
#
_entry.id   AF-A0A812M246-F1
#
_cell.length_a   1.000
_cell.length_b   1.000
_cell.length_c   1.000
_cell.angle_alpha   90.00
_cell.angle_beta   90.00
_cell.angle_gamma   90.00
#
_symmetry.space_group_name_H-M   'P 1'
#
loop_
_entity.id
_entity.type
_entity.pdbx_description
1 polymer ?
#
loop_
_entity_poly.entity_id
_entity_poly.type
_entity_poly.pdbx_seq_one_letter_code
_entity_poly.pdbx_strand_id
1 'polypeptide(L)'
;QCFPFVCSPFQPFPIAVFSVDTPSGHRNMTGLTQDWQVVGQPSFSQPAPGPTPGAFATAQTPSAASLQSWQVVGQPSFSQPAPGMTPGPYAAAQAPPQQAASLQSWQVIGQPAFSQPNGYMPSSGYLQQMQQPMQMPEHQPMQQVQKLSPAAAGGKLFGQDKALGGIIITLCDGSSYDPIFKEMSQSDDDGTVVAVYAVAMKSAEELGKAIEEGRAENPDLAGLLKDLQAVPKEKVVINWECCSGCSEAGFPHGGPAGMQTLSRNFMKLHQGTGMNVKLAKLALDRGYMVMFADFSLKALIATWNEELLGPKPFRQLGVTSGSIRLMFSPETLKQCSSKQLVKVGELCTTGTADIHAMGSTIVFGVVDEAVRKAEAAGSYKVQRLTEAAALGPQGPSSAGHVMLTYPSGGRLLTSAGHWKELTHLGGVSEEGLLRVAEQRFGQAYSAQMQTSLQQCKSEFGRQQMQQSYASACVQSYTPY
;
A
#
# COMPACT_ATOMS: atom_id res chain seq x y z
N GLN A 1 -76.88 -0.68 4.21
CA GLN A 1 -75.92 -1.73 3.83
C GLN A 1 -74.52 -1.10 3.96
N CYS A 2 -74.05 -0.87 5.18
CA CYS A 2 -73.22 -1.76 6.03
C CYS A 2 -71.73 -1.79 5.61
N PHE A 3 -70.90 -1.09 6.41
CA PHE A 3 -69.46 -1.32 6.73
C PHE A 3 -69.17 -2.79 7.17
N PRO A 4 -67.94 -3.25 7.54
CA PRO A 4 -66.63 -2.59 7.84
C PRO A 4 -65.39 -3.32 7.19
N PHE A 5 -64.11 -2.92 7.30
CA PHE A 5 -63.25 -2.89 8.50
C PHE A 5 -61.94 -2.12 8.30
N VAL A 6 -61.52 -1.48 9.39
CA VAL A 6 -60.26 -0.76 9.67
C VAL A 6 -59.41 -1.63 10.61
N CYS A 7 -58.07 -1.57 10.49
CA CYS A 7 -57.03 -1.70 11.54
C CYS A 7 -55.67 -1.88 10.83
N SER A 8 -54.50 -1.36 11.22
CA SER A 8 -54.02 -0.37 12.20
C SER A 8 -52.53 -0.09 11.84
N PRO A 9 -51.90 1.02 12.26
CA PRO A 9 -50.53 1.37 11.90
C PRO A 9 -49.46 0.80 12.85
N PHE A 10 -48.25 0.64 12.31
CA PHE A 10 -47.02 0.22 13.00
C PHE A 10 -46.68 1.15 14.19
N GLN A 11 -46.37 0.55 15.34
CA GLN A 11 -45.76 1.22 16.49
C GLN A 11 -44.24 1.34 16.33
N PRO A 12 -43.60 2.45 16.77
CA PRO A 12 -42.16 2.51 16.95
C PRO A 12 -41.74 1.97 18.32
N PHE A 13 -40.60 1.27 18.35
CA PHE A 13 -39.93 0.78 19.56
C PHE A 13 -39.40 1.93 20.43
N PRO A 14 -39.44 1.82 21.77
CA PRO A 14 -38.80 2.80 22.64
C PRO A 14 -37.27 2.59 22.70
N ILE A 15 -36.52 3.63 22.34
CA ILE A 15 -35.10 3.77 22.67
C ILE A 15 -35.02 4.32 24.10
N ALA A 16 -34.50 3.52 25.03
CA ALA A 16 -34.16 3.98 26.37
C ALA A 16 -32.90 4.86 26.29
N VAL A 17 -33.07 6.16 26.53
CA VAL A 17 -31.99 7.12 26.71
C VAL A 17 -31.64 7.13 28.20
N PHE A 18 -30.49 6.58 28.56
CA PHE A 18 -29.92 6.80 29.89
C PHE A 18 -29.14 8.12 29.87
N SER A 19 -29.73 9.15 30.47
CA SER A 19 -29.05 10.37 30.84
C SER A 19 -28.28 10.10 32.14
N VAL A 20 -26.96 10.18 32.11
CA VAL A 20 -26.13 10.19 33.32
C VAL A 20 -25.74 11.63 33.59
N ASP A 21 -26.43 12.24 34.54
CA ASP A 21 -26.05 13.51 35.12
C ASP A 21 -24.74 13.35 35.90
N THR A 22 -23.69 14.02 35.48
CA THR A 22 -22.48 14.22 36.29
C THR A 22 -22.56 15.57 37.01
N PRO A 23 -22.54 15.62 38.35
CA PRO A 23 -22.38 16.87 39.06
C PRO A 23 -20.91 17.28 39.13
N SER A 24 -20.70 18.57 38.90
CA SER A 24 -19.50 19.34 39.14
C SER A 24 -19.12 19.34 40.64
N GLY A 25 -17.82 19.20 40.92
CA GLY A 25 -17.30 19.35 42.29
C GLY A 25 -15.79 19.27 42.37
N HIS A 26 -15.13 20.43 42.40
CA HIS A 26 -13.75 20.59 42.84
C HIS A 26 -13.58 20.12 44.29
N ARG A 27 -12.57 19.29 44.58
CA ARG A 27 -11.84 19.29 45.86
C ARG A 27 -10.48 18.60 45.72
N ASN A 28 -9.43 19.36 46.02
CA ASN A 28 -8.11 18.86 46.40
C ASN A 28 -8.23 17.95 47.63
N MET A 29 -7.52 16.82 47.67
CA MET A 29 -6.74 16.40 48.84
C MET A 29 -5.69 15.35 48.48
N THR A 30 -4.52 15.59 49.06
CA THR A 30 -3.32 14.78 49.18
C THR A 30 -3.53 13.51 49.99
N GLY A 31 -2.87 12.42 49.56
CA GLY A 31 -2.27 11.39 50.43
C GLY A 31 -3.22 10.44 51.16
N LEU A 32 -3.15 9.16 50.82
CA LEU A 32 -2.90 8.04 51.75
C LEU A 32 -2.88 6.72 50.98
N THR A 33 -1.77 6.00 51.13
CA THR A 33 -1.57 4.60 50.77
C THR A 33 -2.40 3.71 51.67
N GLN A 34 -3.14 2.75 51.10
CA GLN A 34 -3.61 1.58 51.85
C GLN A 34 -3.79 0.35 50.95
N ASP A 35 -3.43 -0.77 51.56
CA ASP A 35 -3.26 -2.10 50.99
C ASP A 35 -4.56 -2.74 50.48
N TRP A 36 -4.45 -3.50 49.39
CA TRP A 36 -5.52 -4.37 48.90
C TRP A 36 -5.28 -5.80 49.37
N GLN A 37 -6.14 -6.28 50.27
CA GLN A 37 -6.36 -7.71 50.51
C GLN A 37 -7.35 -8.25 49.47
N VAL A 38 -6.96 -9.31 48.78
CA VAL A 38 -7.80 -10.09 47.85
C VAL A 38 -8.45 -11.23 48.62
N VAL A 39 -9.79 -11.26 48.68
CA VAL A 39 -10.58 -12.36 49.21
C VAL A 39 -11.64 -12.75 48.19
N GLY A 40 -11.73 -14.04 47.87
CA GLY A 40 -12.96 -14.68 47.40
C GLY A 40 -12.92 -15.24 45.97
N GLN A 41 -12.61 -16.54 45.85
CA GLN A 41 -13.02 -17.36 44.70
C GLN A 41 -14.48 -17.80 44.85
N PRO A 42 -15.25 -17.93 43.75
CA PRO A 42 -16.44 -18.76 43.73
C PRO A 42 -16.14 -20.14 43.13
N SER A 43 -16.46 -21.15 43.93
CA SER A 43 -16.48 -22.58 43.59
C SER A 43 -17.64 -22.94 42.66
N PHE A 44 -17.34 -23.65 41.56
CA PHE A 44 -18.32 -24.27 40.66
C PHE A 44 -18.66 -25.69 41.12
N SER A 45 -19.96 -25.96 41.29
CA SER A 45 -20.53 -27.27 41.59
C SER A 45 -20.77 -28.08 40.31
N GLN A 46 -20.22 -29.31 40.26
CA GLN A 46 -20.55 -30.33 39.25
C GLN A 46 -21.85 -31.08 39.63
N PRO A 47 -22.68 -31.49 38.66
CA PRO A 47 -23.67 -32.54 38.87
C PRO A 47 -23.14 -33.93 38.47
N ALA A 48 -23.57 -34.92 39.25
CA ALA A 48 -23.25 -36.35 39.16
C ALA A 48 -23.89 -37.07 37.94
N PRO A 49 -23.43 -38.30 37.59
CA PRO A 49 -23.74 -38.94 36.31
C PRO A 49 -24.96 -39.87 36.35
N GLY A 50 -25.64 -40.01 35.20
CA GLY A 50 -26.69 -40.99 34.92
C GLY A 50 -26.40 -41.79 33.64
N PRO A 51 -27.07 -42.93 33.41
CA PRO A 51 -26.43 -44.16 32.94
C PRO A 51 -26.44 -44.40 31.43
N THR A 52 -25.46 -45.20 30.99
CA THR A 52 -25.30 -45.81 29.66
C THR A 52 -26.39 -46.86 29.39
N PRO A 53 -26.78 -47.09 28.12
CA PRO A 53 -26.30 -48.31 27.45
C PRO A 53 -26.11 -48.19 25.91
N GLY A 54 -25.22 -49.04 25.37
CA GLY A 54 -25.27 -49.41 23.95
C GLY A 54 -23.90 -49.54 23.27
N ALA A 55 -23.34 -50.75 23.29
CA ALA A 55 -22.16 -51.14 22.52
C ALA A 55 -22.46 -51.22 21.01
N PHE A 56 -21.48 -50.89 20.15
CA PHE A 56 -20.94 -51.77 19.08
C PHE A 56 -19.85 -51.05 18.27
N ALA A 57 -18.92 -51.87 17.76
CA ALA A 57 -17.94 -51.64 16.68
C ALA A 57 -16.62 -50.91 17.01
N THR A 58 -15.63 -51.75 17.27
CA THR A 58 -14.18 -51.54 17.15
C THR A 58 -13.75 -50.95 15.81
N ALA A 59 -12.98 -49.87 15.84
CA ALA A 59 -12.12 -49.43 14.73
C ALA A 59 -10.73 -49.07 15.27
N GLN A 60 -9.73 -49.55 14.55
CA GLN A 60 -8.30 -49.57 14.87
C GLN A 60 -7.70 -48.16 14.85
N THR A 61 -6.96 -47.80 15.90
CA THR A 61 -6.04 -46.65 15.92
C THR A 61 -4.67 -47.06 15.38
N PRO A 62 -4.08 -46.32 14.42
CA PRO A 62 -2.65 -46.41 14.17
C PRO A 62 -1.86 -45.57 15.17
N SER A 63 -0.69 -46.12 15.51
CA SER A 63 0.26 -45.73 16.55
C SER A 63 0.93 -44.37 16.33
N ALA A 64 1.29 -43.78 17.46
CA ALA A 64 2.12 -42.60 17.62
C ALA A 64 3.43 -42.66 16.81
N ALA A 65 3.71 -41.58 16.07
CA ALA A 65 5.02 -41.30 15.50
C ALA A 65 5.91 -40.64 16.56
N SER A 66 7.11 -41.21 16.72
CA SER A 66 8.18 -40.78 17.61
C SER A 66 8.72 -39.39 17.27
N LEU A 67 8.84 -38.54 18.29
CA LEU A 67 9.66 -37.33 18.27
C LEU A 67 11.14 -37.71 18.15
N GLN A 68 11.77 -37.43 17.01
CA GLN A 68 13.22 -37.39 16.89
C GLN A 68 13.70 -35.96 17.10
N SER A 69 14.37 -35.74 18.24
CA SER A 69 15.18 -34.56 18.51
C SER A 69 16.47 -34.61 17.69
N TRP A 70 16.69 -33.63 16.81
CA TRP A 70 17.98 -33.44 16.15
C TRP A 70 18.84 -32.50 16.99
N GLN A 71 19.95 -33.03 17.51
CA GLN A 71 21.03 -32.27 18.13
C GLN A 71 21.77 -31.47 17.05
N VAL A 72 21.88 -30.15 17.27
CA VAL A 72 22.70 -29.25 16.44
C VAL A 72 24.15 -29.37 16.91
N VAL A 73 25.02 -29.87 16.02
CA VAL A 73 26.47 -29.94 16.22
C VAL A 73 27.13 -28.76 15.49
N GLY A 74 27.86 -27.94 16.25
CA GLY A 74 29.06 -27.21 15.81
C GLY A 74 28.87 -25.98 14.90
N GLN A 75 29.00 -24.79 15.48
CA GLN A 75 29.39 -23.59 14.73
C GLN A 75 30.91 -23.55 14.51
N PRO A 76 31.42 -23.15 13.34
CA PRO A 76 32.78 -22.68 13.21
C PRO A 76 32.85 -21.17 13.47
N SER A 77 33.63 -20.79 14.48
CA SER A 77 34.02 -19.41 14.79
C SER A 77 34.97 -18.89 13.71
N PHE A 78 34.61 -17.79 13.04
CA PHE A 78 35.54 -17.04 12.19
C PHE A 78 36.17 -15.90 13.00
N SER A 79 37.47 -16.03 13.29
CA SER A 79 38.31 -14.95 13.82
C SER A 79 38.85 -14.09 12.67
N GLN A 80 38.62 -12.78 12.71
CA GLN A 80 39.26 -11.81 11.82
C GLN A 80 40.73 -11.62 12.20
N PRO A 81 41.67 -11.46 11.24
CA PRO A 81 43.02 -11.05 11.55
C PRO A 81 43.16 -9.52 11.62
N ALA A 82 43.96 -9.07 12.59
CA ALA A 82 44.37 -7.69 12.78
C ALA A 82 45.30 -7.18 11.64
N PRO A 83 45.39 -5.85 11.42
CA PRO A 83 46.13 -5.30 10.30
C PRO A 83 47.61 -5.11 10.63
N GLY A 84 48.48 -5.50 9.70
CA GLY A 84 49.87 -5.05 9.65
C GLY A 84 50.88 -6.18 9.54
N MET A 85 51.19 -6.60 8.32
CA MET A 85 52.50 -7.13 7.95
C MET A 85 52.63 -7.17 6.41
N THR A 86 53.68 -6.53 5.91
CA THR A 86 54.09 -6.51 4.50
C THR A 86 54.60 -7.89 4.05
N PRO A 87 54.21 -8.41 2.86
CA PRO A 87 54.82 -9.63 2.34
C PRO A 87 55.94 -9.34 1.32
N GLY A 88 57.07 -10.01 1.53
CA GLY A 88 58.11 -10.25 0.51
C GLY A 88 57.76 -11.42 -0.42
N PRO A 89 58.57 -11.69 -1.46
CA PRO A 89 58.09 -12.31 -2.69
C PRO A 89 58.32 -13.82 -2.73
N TYR A 90 57.31 -14.60 -3.11
CA TYR A 90 57.52 -15.95 -3.61
C TYR A 90 56.54 -16.33 -4.74
N ALA A 91 57.19 -16.77 -5.83
CA ALA A 91 56.83 -17.83 -6.77
C ALA A 91 55.42 -17.88 -7.38
N ALA A 92 55.38 -17.58 -8.68
CA ALA A 92 54.26 -17.83 -9.58
C ALA A 92 53.99 -19.33 -9.78
N ALA A 93 52.78 -19.76 -9.46
CA ALA A 93 52.20 -21.01 -9.95
C ALA A 93 51.08 -20.67 -10.95
N GLN A 94 51.16 -21.27 -12.13
CA GLN A 94 50.27 -21.05 -13.28
C GLN A 94 48.85 -21.54 -12.98
N ALA A 95 47.86 -20.69 -13.21
CA ALA A 95 46.45 -21.04 -13.21
C ALA A 95 46.01 -21.57 -14.60
N PRO A 96 45.08 -22.53 -14.68
CA PRO A 96 44.54 -23.03 -15.94
C PRO A 96 43.57 -22.01 -16.59
N PRO A 97 43.38 -22.08 -17.92
CA PRO A 97 42.71 -21.03 -18.68
C PRO A 97 41.21 -20.96 -18.37
N GLN A 98 40.74 -19.75 -18.04
CA GLN A 98 39.32 -19.42 -18.00
C GLN A 98 38.78 -19.39 -19.43
N GLN A 99 37.81 -20.24 -19.72
CA GLN A 99 36.99 -20.14 -20.92
C GLN A 99 36.09 -18.91 -20.80
N ALA A 100 36.31 -17.93 -21.68
CA ALA A 100 35.42 -16.79 -21.84
C ALA A 100 34.08 -17.28 -22.40
N ALA A 101 33.03 -17.23 -21.59
CA ALA A 101 31.67 -17.33 -22.07
C ALA A 101 31.35 -16.06 -22.88
N SER A 102 31.24 -16.20 -24.20
CA SER A 102 30.77 -15.15 -25.08
C SER A 102 29.31 -14.84 -24.77
N LEU A 103 29.04 -13.67 -24.19
CA LEU A 103 27.70 -13.08 -24.17
C LEU A 103 27.34 -12.69 -25.61
N GLN A 104 26.55 -13.53 -26.27
CA GLN A 104 25.87 -13.13 -27.50
C GLN A 104 24.77 -12.14 -27.15
N SER A 105 24.95 -10.88 -27.53
CA SER A 105 23.89 -9.90 -27.58
C SER A 105 22.93 -10.28 -28.71
N TRP A 106 21.67 -10.56 -28.35
CA TRP A 106 20.60 -10.74 -29.33
C TRP A 106 20.21 -9.36 -29.88
N GLN A 107 20.60 -9.10 -31.14
CA GLN A 107 20.03 -7.99 -31.89
C GLN A 107 18.59 -8.34 -32.28
N VAL A 108 17.63 -7.61 -31.73
CA VAL A 108 16.23 -7.67 -32.15
C VAL A 108 16.13 -7.05 -33.54
N ILE A 109 15.85 -7.88 -34.54
CA ILE A 109 15.58 -7.46 -35.92
C ILE A 109 14.29 -6.62 -35.93
N GLY A 110 14.36 -5.47 -36.60
CA GLY A 110 13.38 -4.39 -36.56
C GLY A 110 11.94 -4.77 -36.86
N GLN A 111 11.02 -4.07 -36.19
CA GLN A 111 9.58 -4.15 -36.45
C GLN A 111 9.22 -3.43 -37.76
N PRO A 112 8.28 -3.96 -38.56
CA PRO A 112 7.72 -3.22 -39.69
C PRO A 112 6.78 -2.12 -39.19
N ALA A 113 6.93 -0.92 -39.74
CA ALA A 113 6.02 0.20 -39.51
C ALA A 113 4.61 -0.16 -40.03
N PHE A 114 3.65 -0.24 -39.12
CA PHE A 114 2.23 -0.39 -39.44
C PHE A 114 1.58 0.99 -39.46
N SER A 115 1.06 1.40 -40.61
CA SER A 115 0.16 2.54 -40.73
C SER A 115 -1.24 2.14 -40.26
N GLN A 116 -1.72 2.77 -39.18
CA GLN A 116 -3.07 2.62 -38.66
C GLN A 116 -4.00 3.69 -39.25
N PRO A 117 -5.29 3.39 -39.53
CA PRO A 117 -6.29 4.41 -39.79
C PRO A 117 -6.72 5.07 -38.47
N ASN A 118 -6.93 6.38 -38.51
CA ASN A 118 -7.29 7.26 -37.39
C ASN A 118 -8.35 6.66 -36.44
N GLY A 119 -7.92 6.29 -35.24
CA GLY A 119 -8.77 5.89 -34.12
C GLY A 119 -7.98 5.93 -32.82
N TYR A 120 -8.32 6.87 -31.95
CA TYR A 120 -7.62 7.19 -30.71
C TYR A 120 -7.48 5.97 -29.78
N MET A 121 -6.23 5.60 -29.46
CA MET A 121 -5.84 4.74 -28.34
C MET A 121 -4.67 5.41 -27.63
N PRO A 122 -4.67 5.55 -26.28
CA PRO A 122 -3.51 6.04 -25.56
C PRO A 122 -2.40 4.98 -25.34
N SER A 123 -2.50 3.77 -25.89
CA SER A 123 -1.68 2.62 -25.46
C SER A 123 -0.45 2.27 -26.31
N SER A 124 -0.23 2.87 -27.48
CA SER A 124 0.96 2.55 -28.29
C SER A 124 2.27 3.13 -27.74
N GLY A 125 2.22 4.07 -26.78
CA GLY A 125 3.42 4.62 -26.14
C GLY A 125 4.01 3.77 -25.00
N TYR A 126 3.21 2.90 -24.37
CA TYR A 126 3.59 2.31 -23.08
C TYR A 126 4.76 1.31 -23.15
N LEU A 127 4.88 0.53 -24.22
CA LEU A 127 6.00 -0.40 -24.41
C LEU A 127 7.24 0.27 -25.00
N GLN A 128 7.08 1.34 -25.78
CA GLN A 128 8.21 2.03 -26.43
C GLN A 128 8.91 3.02 -25.48
N GLN A 129 8.21 3.48 -24.43
CA GLN A 129 8.77 4.38 -23.42
C GLN A 129 9.78 3.70 -22.47
N MET A 130 9.82 2.37 -22.40
CA MET A 130 10.79 1.64 -21.56
C MET A 130 12.19 1.51 -22.17
N GLN A 131 12.41 1.90 -23.44
CA GLN A 131 13.70 1.73 -24.12
C GLN A 131 14.37 3.06 -24.53
N GLN A 132 13.76 4.21 -24.23
CA GLN A 132 14.37 5.52 -24.48
C GLN A 132 15.24 5.92 -23.28
N PRO A 133 16.48 6.41 -23.48
CA PRO A 133 17.23 7.04 -22.39
C PRO A 133 16.41 8.21 -21.85
N MET A 134 16.04 8.14 -20.58
CA MET A 134 15.23 9.15 -19.89
C MET A 134 15.96 10.50 -19.94
N GLN A 135 15.59 11.36 -20.89
CA GLN A 135 15.93 12.78 -20.82
C GLN A 135 15.20 13.33 -19.60
N MET A 136 15.96 13.68 -18.57
CA MET A 136 15.41 14.24 -17.33
C MET A 136 14.75 15.59 -17.67
N PRO A 137 13.42 15.73 -17.52
CA PRO A 137 12.74 16.97 -17.84
C PRO A 137 13.27 18.11 -16.95
N GLU A 138 13.43 19.28 -17.55
CA GLU A 138 13.85 20.51 -16.87
C GLU A 138 12.91 20.77 -15.68
N HIS A 139 13.48 20.87 -14.47
CA HIS A 139 12.72 21.00 -13.23
C HIS A 139 12.05 22.37 -13.13
N GLN A 140 10.77 22.43 -13.51
CA GLN A 140 9.92 23.53 -13.05
C GLN A 140 9.75 23.40 -11.53
N PRO A 141 10.02 24.45 -10.74
CA PRO A 141 9.79 24.41 -9.31
C PRO A 141 8.30 24.15 -9.07
N MET A 142 7.99 23.01 -8.47
CA MET A 142 6.61 22.60 -8.20
C MET A 142 5.93 23.69 -7.37
N GLN A 143 4.79 24.19 -7.84
CA GLN A 143 3.90 25.03 -7.03
C GLN A 143 3.54 24.28 -5.74
N GLN A 144 3.22 25.01 -4.67
CA GLN A 144 2.97 24.40 -3.36
C GLN A 144 1.83 23.37 -3.43
N VAL A 145 0.76 23.70 -4.14
CA VAL A 145 -0.40 22.85 -4.41
C VAL A 145 -0.85 23.11 -5.84
N GLN A 146 -1.10 22.04 -6.59
CA GLN A 146 -1.61 22.12 -7.96
C GLN A 146 -2.71 21.09 -8.13
N LYS A 147 -3.93 21.54 -8.47
CA LYS A 147 -4.97 20.64 -8.95
C LYS A 147 -4.58 20.17 -10.35
N LEU A 148 -4.40 18.87 -10.52
CA LEU A 148 -4.10 18.29 -11.81
C LEU A 148 -5.39 18.18 -12.60
N SER A 149 -5.46 18.93 -13.71
CA SER A 149 -6.45 18.65 -14.75
C SER A 149 -6.25 17.19 -15.20
N PRO A 150 -7.31 16.44 -15.52
CA PRO A 150 -7.18 15.08 -16.06
C PRO A 150 -6.30 15.12 -17.32
N ALA A 151 -5.01 14.87 -17.17
CA ALA A 151 -4.01 15.36 -18.12
C ALA A 151 -3.91 14.53 -19.41
N ALA A 152 -4.68 13.45 -19.56
CA ALA A 152 -4.48 12.51 -20.67
C ALA A 152 -5.76 11.99 -21.35
N ALA A 153 -6.95 12.34 -20.89
CA ALA A 153 -8.21 11.82 -21.48
C ALA A 153 -8.78 12.71 -22.59
N GLY A 154 -7.94 13.25 -23.47
CA GLY A 154 -8.37 13.85 -24.74
C GLY A 154 -9.56 14.83 -24.68
N GLY A 155 -9.67 15.62 -23.60
CA GLY A 155 -10.65 16.72 -23.44
C GLY A 155 -12.15 16.40 -23.52
N LYS A 156 -12.57 15.15 -23.81
CA LYS A 156 -13.97 14.83 -24.14
C LYS A 156 -14.62 13.71 -23.32
N LEU A 157 -13.89 12.99 -22.46
CA LEU A 157 -14.44 11.80 -21.77
C LEU A 157 -15.14 12.09 -20.44
N PHE A 158 -14.98 13.29 -19.90
CA PHE A 158 -15.74 13.70 -18.72
C PHE A 158 -16.56 14.92 -19.12
N GLY A 159 -17.87 14.74 -19.32
CA GLY A 159 -18.79 15.86 -19.41
C GLY A 159 -18.57 16.77 -18.20
N GLN A 160 -18.58 18.09 -18.42
CA GLN A 160 -18.29 19.10 -17.39
C GLN A 160 -19.23 19.03 -16.17
N ASP A 161 -20.25 18.16 -16.22
CA ASP A 161 -21.31 18.02 -15.23
C ASP A 161 -21.16 16.80 -14.30
N LYS A 162 -20.04 16.06 -14.36
CA LYS A 162 -19.85 14.92 -13.44
C LYS A 162 -19.54 15.40 -12.03
N ALA A 163 -20.28 14.87 -11.05
CA ALA A 163 -20.04 15.14 -9.64
C ALA A 163 -18.65 14.63 -9.19
N LEU A 164 -18.05 15.36 -8.24
CA LEU A 164 -16.81 14.96 -7.57
C LEU A 164 -17.12 13.81 -6.60
N GLY A 165 -16.49 12.65 -6.82
CA GLY A 165 -16.67 11.44 -6.01
C GLY A 165 -15.61 11.23 -4.94
N GLY A 166 -14.39 11.72 -5.18
CA GLY A 166 -13.31 11.60 -4.21
C GLY A 166 -12.04 12.33 -4.63
N ILE A 167 -11.01 12.22 -3.81
CA ILE A 167 -9.80 13.03 -3.91
C ILE A 167 -8.56 12.18 -3.68
N ILE A 168 -7.52 12.43 -4.47
CA ILE A 168 -6.18 11.91 -4.26
C ILE A 168 -5.23 13.09 -4.13
N ILE A 169 -4.51 13.19 -3.02
CA ILE A 169 -3.46 14.17 -2.78
C ILE A 169 -2.13 13.43 -2.88
N THR A 170 -1.29 13.77 -3.86
CA THR A 170 0.05 13.19 -4.02
C THR A 170 1.12 14.14 -3.51
N LEU A 171 1.81 13.75 -2.44
CA LEU A 171 2.95 14.49 -1.87
C LEU A 171 4.24 14.06 -2.56
N CYS A 172 4.93 14.99 -3.22
CA CYS A 172 6.14 14.71 -3.99
C CYS A 172 7.18 15.83 -3.78
N ASP A 173 8.47 15.48 -3.79
CA ASP A 173 9.58 16.45 -3.80
C ASP A 173 10.67 16.02 -4.78
N GLY A 174 10.97 16.90 -5.73
CA GLY A 174 11.81 16.62 -6.89
C GLY A 174 11.14 15.67 -7.91
N SER A 175 11.91 14.68 -8.38
CA SER A 175 11.46 13.74 -9.41
C SER A 175 10.56 12.65 -8.82
N SER A 176 9.42 12.41 -9.47
CA SER A 176 8.55 11.28 -9.22
C SER A 176 9.16 9.99 -9.76
N TYR A 177 9.04 8.90 -9.00
CA TYR A 177 9.26 7.53 -9.48
C TYR A 177 7.94 6.77 -9.67
N ASP A 178 6.80 7.35 -9.25
CA ASP A 178 5.48 6.73 -9.34
C ASP A 178 4.40 7.76 -9.70
N PRO A 179 4.41 8.28 -10.94
CA PRO A 179 3.51 9.35 -11.38
C PRO A 179 2.11 8.83 -11.75
N ILE A 180 1.71 7.63 -11.29
CA ILE A 180 0.48 6.93 -11.70
C ILE A 180 -0.75 7.84 -11.65
N PHE A 181 -0.98 8.56 -10.56
CA PHE A 181 -2.16 9.42 -10.40
C PHE A 181 -2.08 10.72 -11.23
N LYS A 182 -0.88 11.09 -11.70
CA LYS A 182 -0.67 12.25 -12.57
C LYS A 182 -0.91 11.88 -14.04
N GLU A 183 -0.59 10.64 -14.40
CA GLU A 183 -0.68 10.14 -15.78
C GLU A 183 -2.02 9.46 -16.09
N MET A 184 -2.65 8.86 -15.08
CA MET A 184 -3.86 8.05 -15.24
C MET A 184 -5.06 8.72 -14.59
N SER A 185 -6.08 9.02 -15.40
CA SER A 185 -7.37 9.51 -14.92
C SER A 185 -7.99 8.51 -13.94
N GLN A 186 -8.46 9.03 -12.82
CA GLN A 186 -9.10 8.26 -11.76
C GLN A 186 -10.61 8.53 -11.77
N SER A 187 -11.39 7.48 -11.60
CA SER A 187 -12.85 7.59 -11.43
C SER A 187 -13.33 6.62 -10.36
N ASP A 188 -14.46 6.90 -9.76
CA ASP A 188 -15.08 5.98 -8.80
C ASP A 188 -15.96 4.94 -9.53
N ASP A 189 -16.49 3.96 -8.81
CA ASP A 189 -17.42 2.95 -9.32
C ASP A 189 -18.75 3.58 -9.78
N ASP A 190 -19.15 4.71 -9.17
CA ASP A 190 -20.39 5.44 -9.48
C ASP A 190 -20.28 6.33 -10.74
N GLY A 191 -19.15 6.27 -11.46
CA GLY A 191 -18.88 7.12 -12.64
C GLY A 191 -18.56 8.58 -12.32
N THR A 192 -18.44 8.93 -11.03
CA THR A 192 -18.00 10.23 -10.53
C THR A 192 -16.51 10.47 -10.76
N VAL A 193 -16.12 11.74 -10.87
CA VAL A 193 -14.73 12.14 -11.13
C VAL A 193 -13.95 12.17 -9.82
N VAL A 194 -12.67 11.82 -9.89
CA VAL A 194 -11.74 11.91 -8.76
C VAL A 194 -10.77 13.05 -9.03
N ALA A 195 -10.72 14.04 -8.15
CA ALA A 195 -9.75 15.12 -8.28
C ALA A 195 -8.38 14.67 -7.77
N VAL A 196 -7.34 14.96 -8.55
CA VAL A 196 -5.96 14.68 -8.15
C VAL A 196 -5.25 16.01 -7.89
N TYR A 197 -4.57 16.10 -6.74
CA TYR A 197 -3.79 17.25 -6.34
C TYR A 197 -2.33 16.84 -6.16
N ALA A 198 -1.41 17.55 -6.81
CA ALA A 198 0.01 17.46 -6.52
C ALA A 198 0.36 18.49 -5.44
N VAL A 199 1.03 18.06 -4.38
CA VAL A 199 1.47 18.91 -3.28
C VAL A 199 2.96 18.70 -3.05
N ALA A 200 3.71 19.80 -2.99
CA ALA A 200 5.13 19.70 -2.65
C ALA A 200 5.29 19.16 -1.22
N MET A 201 6.18 18.19 -1.00
CA MET A 201 6.33 17.57 0.33
C MET A 201 6.73 18.58 1.43
N LYS A 202 7.45 19.64 1.07
CA LYS A 202 7.76 20.77 1.96
C LYS A 202 6.53 21.55 2.45
N SER A 203 5.40 21.46 1.74
CA SER A 203 4.13 22.09 2.09
C SER A 203 3.27 21.23 3.02
N ALA A 204 3.78 20.08 3.49
CA ALA A 204 3.02 19.17 4.37
C ALA A 204 2.53 19.85 5.67
N GLU A 205 3.29 20.80 6.21
CA GLU A 205 2.90 21.56 7.40
C GLU A 205 1.72 22.50 7.12
N GLU A 206 1.80 23.27 6.03
CA GLU A 206 0.74 24.18 5.61
C GLU A 206 -0.54 23.41 5.28
N LEU A 207 -0.42 22.28 4.58
CA LEU A 207 -1.54 21.38 4.29
C LEU A 207 -2.16 20.80 5.57
N GLY A 208 -1.33 20.35 6.52
CA GLY A 208 -1.80 19.82 7.81
C GLY A 208 -2.59 20.86 8.59
N LYS A 209 -2.04 22.07 8.72
CA LYS A 209 -2.71 23.20 9.37
C LYS A 209 -4.03 23.55 8.67
N ALA A 210 -4.03 23.58 7.35
CA ALA A 210 -5.23 23.85 6.55
C ALA A 210 -6.34 22.81 6.79
N ILE A 211 -6.00 21.51 6.82
CA ILE A 211 -6.95 20.43 7.10
C ILE A 211 -7.47 20.50 8.54
N GLU A 212 -6.58 20.80 9.49
CA GLU A 212 -6.91 20.92 10.91
C GLU A 212 -7.88 22.08 11.18
N GLU A 213 -7.56 23.27 10.67
CA GLU A 213 -8.38 24.48 10.84
C GLU A 213 -9.61 24.52 9.94
N GLY A 214 -9.65 23.72 8.87
CA GLY A 214 -10.73 23.73 7.89
C GLY A 214 -10.76 24.98 7.00
N ARG A 215 -9.66 25.74 6.94
CA ARG A 215 -9.50 26.96 6.13
C ARG A 215 -8.05 27.14 5.70
N ALA A 216 -7.82 27.85 4.61
CA ALA A 216 -6.49 28.21 4.13
C ALA A 216 -6.49 29.62 3.52
N GLU A 217 -5.38 30.35 3.68
CA GLU A 217 -5.17 31.66 3.04
C GLU A 217 -4.74 31.52 1.58
N ASN A 218 -3.94 30.49 1.29
CA ASN A 218 -3.54 30.15 -0.08
C ASN A 218 -4.78 29.69 -0.88
N PRO A 219 -5.09 30.30 -2.04
CA PRO A 219 -6.30 30.00 -2.81
C PRO A 219 -6.33 28.57 -3.37
N ASP A 220 -5.17 27.98 -3.70
CA ASP A 220 -5.09 26.60 -4.19
C ASP A 220 -5.39 25.60 -3.07
N LEU A 221 -4.86 25.85 -1.87
CA LEU A 221 -5.21 25.08 -0.66
C LEU A 221 -6.67 25.28 -0.27
N ALA A 222 -7.21 26.49 -0.38
CA ALA A 222 -8.63 26.74 -0.11
C ALA A 222 -9.52 25.95 -1.09
N GLY A 223 -9.13 25.87 -2.36
CA GLY A 223 -9.78 25.03 -3.36
C GLY A 223 -9.72 23.54 -3.02
N LEU A 224 -8.56 23.04 -2.58
CA LEU A 224 -8.42 21.67 -2.09
C LEU A 224 -9.31 21.38 -0.88
N LEU A 225 -9.37 22.28 0.11
CA LEU A 225 -10.19 22.12 1.30
C LEU A 225 -11.68 22.10 0.97
N LYS A 226 -12.13 22.95 0.05
CA LYS A 226 -13.50 22.95 -0.44
C LYS A 226 -13.87 21.59 -1.04
N ASP A 227 -12.99 21.03 -1.86
CA ASP A 227 -13.20 19.72 -2.46
C ASP A 227 -13.19 18.62 -1.38
N LEU A 228 -12.26 18.67 -0.41
CA LEU A 228 -12.20 17.72 0.73
C LEU A 228 -13.49 17.69 1.55
N GLN A 229 -14.13 18.85 1.73
CA GLN A 229 -15.41 18.96 2.43
C GLN A 229 -16.59 18.44 1.59
N ALA A 230 -16.44 18.35 0.26
CA ALA A 230 -17.49 17.94 -0.66
C ALA A 230 -17.56 16.42 -0.89
N VAL A 231 -16.55 15.65 -0.43
CA VAL A 231 -16.48 14.19 -0.62
C VAL A 231 -16.50 13.44 0.71
N PRO A 232 -17.01 12.19 0.74
CA PRO A 232 -16.89 11.35 1.93
C PRO A 232 -15.43 11.12 2.33
N LYS A 233 -15.15 11.10 3.64
CA LYS A 233 -13.79 10.95 4.19
C LYS A 233 -13.10 9.66 3.72
N GLU A 234 -13.86 8.58 3.56
CA GLU A 234 -13.38 7.28 3.09
C GLU A 234 -12.96 7.31 1.62
N LYS A 235 -13.36 8.34 0.86
CA LYS A 235 -13.00 8.58 -0.55
C LYS A 235 -11.85 9.60 -0.71
N VAL A 236 -11.09 9.83 0.36
CA VAL A 236 -9.89 10.69 0.37
C VAL A 236 -8.64 9.83 0.57
N VAL A 237 -7.68 9.98 -0.35
CA VAL A 237 -6.34 9.38 -0.26
C VAL A 237 -5.28 10.46 -0.19
N ILE A 238 -4.32 10.31 0.72
CA ILE A 238 -3.05 11.04 0.70
C ILE A 238 -1.91 10.06 0.41
N ASN A 239 -1.37 10.14 -0.80
CA ASN A 239 -0.26 9.32 -1.26
C ASN A 239 1.06 10.06 -1.05
N TRP A 240 1.95 9.52 -0.19
CA TRP A 240 3.34 9.91 -0.18
C TRP A 240 4.04 9.23 -1.34
N GLU A 241 4.18 9.98 -2.43
CA GLU A 241 4.75 9.50 -3.66
C GLU A 241 6.21 9.10 -3.45
N CYS A 242 6.62 8.04 -4.14
CA CYS A 242 8.02 7.69 -4.18
C CYS A 242 8.75 8.72 -5.02
N CYS A 243 9.64 9.50 -4.39
CA CYS A 243 10.31 10.62 -5.04
C CYS A 243 11.73 10.82 -4.49
N SER A 244 12.53 11.65 -5.16
CA SER A 244 13.92 11.93 -4.75
C SER A 244 14.06 12.53 -3.35
N GLY A 245 13.00 13.14 -2.80
CA GLY A 245 12.97 13.64 -1.43
C GLY A 245 12.85 12.55 -0.35
N CYS A 246 12.43 11.33 -0.69
CA CYS A 246 12.29 10.23 0.26
C CYS A 246 13.56 9.38 0.31
N SER A 247 14.01 9.00 1.50
CA SER A 247 15.20 8.15 1.64
C SER A 247 15.17 7.30 2.92
N GLU A 248 16.19 6.45 3.08
CA GLU A 248 16.43 5.69 4.31
C GLU A 248 16.75 6.58 5.52
N ALA A 249 17.10 7.85 5.30
CA ALA A 249 17.28 8.83 6.35
C ALA A 249 15.96 9.46 6.83
N GLY A 250 14.83 9.16 6.18
CA GLY A 250 13.53 9.74 6.49
C GLY A 250 12.99 10.67 5.41
N PHE A 251 11.93 11.38 5.78
CA PHE A 251 11.36 12.48 4.99
C PHE A 251 12.26 13.72 5.04
N PRO A 252 12.20 14.61 4.02
CA PRO A 252 12.99 15.82 4.03
C PRO A 252 12.54 16.70 5.20
N HIS A 253 13.50 17.23 5.93
CA HIS A 253 13.23 18.21 6.98
C HIS A 253 13.07 19.56 6.29
N GLY A 254 11.93 20.23 6.45
CA GLY A 254 11.60 21.50 5.79
C GLY A 254 12.46 22.71 6.19
N GLY A 255 13.67 22.49 6.71
CA GLY A 255 14.63 23.55 7.01
C GLY A 255 15.33 24.07 5.75
N PRO A 256 15.76 25.34 5.73
CA PRO A 256 16.55 25.89 4.63
C PRO A 256 17.79 25.02 4.36
N ALA A 257 18.00 24.66 3.10
CA ALA A 257 18.97 23.67 2.62
C ALA A 257 20.45 23.89 3.07
N GLY A 258 20.76 25.04 3.68
CA GLY A 258 22.10 25.39 4.15
C GLY A 258 22.42 25.05 5.62
N MET A 259 21.47 24.59 6.44
CA MET A 259 21.70 24.46 7.90
C MET A 259 21.76 23.01 8.41
N GLN A 260 21.79 22.01 7.53
CA GLN A 260 21.76 20.59 7.93
C GLN A 260 23.12 20.03 8.39
N THR A 261 24.23 20.72 8.11
CA THR A 261 25.57 20.14 8.28
C THR A 261 26.19 20.31 9.67
N LEU A 262 25.72 21.26 10.49
CA LEU A 262 26.43 21.62 11.74
C LEU A 262 25.75 21.20 13.05
N SER A 263 24.61 20.51 13.05
CA SER A 263 23.96 20.10 14.31
C SER A 263 23.26 18.74 14.28
N ARG A 264 23.93 17.68 13.78
CA ARG A 264 23.42 16.30 13.93
C ARG A 264 23.34 15.83 15.39
N ASN A 265 24.15 16.39 16.28
CA ASN A 265 24.24 15.92 17.67
C ASN A 265 23.36 16.71 18.64
N PHE A 266 23.03 17.97 18.35
CA PHE A 266 22.20 18.80 19.24
C PHE A 266 20.70 18.73 18.89
N MET A 267 20.35 18.31 17.67
CA MET A 267 18.95 18.23 17.22
C MET A 267 18.28 16.87 17.49
N LYS A 268 19.04 15.86 17.95
CA LYS A 268 18.53 14.53 18.31
C LYS A 268 17.55 14.51 19.49
N LEU A 269 17.54 15.55 20.34
CA LEU A 269 16.79 15.49 21.60
C LEU A 269 15.38 16.07 21.51
N HIS A 270 15.11 17.08 20.66
CA HIS A 270 13.81 17.77 20.60
C HIS A 270 13.31 18.15 19.20
N GLN A 271 13.87 17.62 18.11
CA GLN A 271 13.50 18.07 16.76
C GLN A 271 12.88 17.00 15.87
N GLY A 272 11.68 17.32 15.39
CA GLY A 272 11.32 17.01 14.01
C GLY A 272 10.90 15.59 13.74
N THR A 273 10.10 14.95 14.60
CA THR A 273 9.16 13.93 14.11
C THR A 273 8.31 14.61 13.04
N GLY A 274 8.74 14.39 11.80
CA GLY A 274 8.57 15.31 10.68
C GLY A 274 7.11 15.62 10.42
N MET A 275 6.85 16.83 9.95
CA MET A 275 5.49 17.29 9.62
C MET A 275 4.72 16.30 8.73
N ASN A 276 5.43 15.52 7.91
CA ASN A 276 4.89 14.39 7.16
C ASN A 276 4.22 13.32 8.04
N VAL A 277 4.84 12.89 9.14
CA VAL A 277 4.27 11.89 10.06
C VAL A 277 3.08 12.47 10.83
N LYS A 278 3.15 13.76 11.21
CA LYS A 278 2.01 14.47 11.83
C LYS A 278 0.83 14.59 10.88
N LEU A 279 1.09 14.95 9.62
CA LEU A 279 0.07 15.00 8.58
C LEU A 279 -0.53 13.61 8.32
N ALA A 280 0.29 12.56 8.28
CA ALA A 280 -0.21 11.18 8.16
C ALA A 280 -1.12 10.80 9.32
N LYS A 281 -0.74 11.12 10.56
CA LYS A 281 -1.59 10.91 11.75
C LYS A 281 -2.90 11.70 11.66
N LEU A 282 -2.84 12.98 11.31
CA LEU A 282 -4.03 13.82 11.13
C LEU A 282 -4.98 13.23 10.08
N ALA A 283 -4.46 12.78 8.93
CA ALA A 283 -5.25 12.16 7.88
C ALA A 283 -5.92 10.86 8.35
N LEU A 284 -5.17 10.01 9.07
CA LEU A 284 -5.71 8.80 9.68
C LEU A 284 -6.81 9.10 10.70
N ASP A 285 -6.64 10.12 11.56
CA ASP A 285 -7.66 10.52 12.52
C ASP A 285 -8.94 11.04 11.85
N ARG A 286 -8.81 11.67 10.68
CA ARG A 286 -9.93 12.09 9.85
C ARG A 286 -10.60 10.94 9.09
N GLY A 287 -10.09 9.71 9.20
CA GLY A 287 -10.64 8.54 8.51
C GLY A 287 -10.21 8.42 7.06
N TYR A 288 -9.20 9.18 6.63
CA TYR A 288 -8.66 9.11 5.27
C TYR A 288 -7.78 7.87 5.09
N MET A 289 -7.52 7.51 3.85
CA MET A 289 -6.46 6.55 3.52
C MET A 289 -5.14 7.30 3.28
N VAL A 290 -4.04 6.77 3.79
CA VAL A 290 -2.67 7.21 3.48
C VAL A 290 -1.89 6.08 2.84
N MET A 291 -1.05 6.41 1.84
CA MET A 291 -0.29 5.42 1.07
C MET A 291 1.20 5.72 1.11
N PHE A 292 2.00 4.66 1.28
CA PHE A 292 3.46 4.70 1.25
C PHE A 292 4.01 3.53 0.43
N ALA A 293 4.95 3.79 -0.46
CA ALA A 293 5.54 2.81 -1.36
C ALA A 293 7.04 3.05 -1.48
N ASP A 294 7.80 1.96 -1.59
CA ASP A 294 9.25 1.97 -1.80
C ASP A 294 10.02 3.03 -0.96
N PHE A 295 10.58 4.09 -1.56
CA PHE A 295 11.35 5.10 -0.84
C PHE A 295 10.52 5.86 0.19
N SER A 296 9.23 6.12 -0.05
CA SER A 296 8.38 6.78 0.95
C SER A 296 8.06 5.87 2.12
N LEU A 297 8.01 4.55 1.90
CA LEU A 297 7.91 3.56 2.99
C LEU A 297 9.21 3.49 3.80
N LYS A 298 10.39 3.53 3.16
CA LYS A 298 11.68 3.62 3.87
C LYS A 298 11.73 4.86 4.76
N ALA A 299 11.30 6.00 4.22
CA ALA A 299 11.24 7.26 4.95
C ALA A 299 10.30 7.17 6.16
N LEU A 300 9.13 6.55 5.99
CA LEU A 300 8.18 6.30 7.06
C LEU A 300 8.76 5.38 8.14
N ILE A 301 9.42 4.27 7.78
CA ILE A 301 10.04 3.35 8.74
C ILE A 301 11.13 4.04 9.57
N ALA A 302 11.91 4.90 8.93
CA ALA A 302 13.00 5.65 9.57
C ALA A 302 12.48 6.75 10.52
N THR A 303 11.33 7.35 10.20
CA THR A 303 10.75 8.48 10.96
C THR A 303 9.52 8.10 11.78
N TRP A 304 9.22 6.82 11.88
CA TRP A 304 8.06 6.31 12.61
C TRP A 304 8.04 6.83 14.05
N ASN A 305 6.93 7.42 14.46
CA ASN A 305 6.71 7.90 15.83
C ASN A 305 5.65 7.02 16.49
N GLU A 306 6.04 6.23 17.51
CA GLU A 306 5.11 5.32 18.19
C GLU A 306 4.05 6.03 19.02
N GLU A 307 4.28 7.27 19.46
CA GLU A 307 3.28 8.07 20.17
C GLU A 307 2.15 8.53 19.25
N LEU A 308 2.46 8.78 17.98
CA LEU A 308 1.49 9.20 16.98
C LEU A 308 0.84 8.00 16.29
N LEU A 309 1.64 7.06 15.79
CA LEU A 309 1.16 5.97 14.92
C LEU A 309 0.97 4.64 15.65
N GLY A 310 1.29 4.57 16.95
CA GLY A 310 1.31 3.31 17.71
C GLY A 310 2.59 2.49 17.47
N PRO A 311 2.67 1.28 18.03
CA PRO A 311 3.86 0.41 17.90
C PRO A 311 4.30 0.27 16.44
N LYS A 312 5.60 0.22 16.13
CA LYS A 312 6.06 0.13 14.73
C LYS A 312 5.94 -1.29 14.17
N PRO A 313 5.04 -1.59 13.22
CA PRO A 313 4.87 -2.95 12.73
C PRO A 313 5.87 -3.29 11.62
N PHE A 314 6.60 -2.31 11.08
CA PHE A 314 7.43 -2.47 9.89
C PHE A 314 8.92 -2.52 10.20
N ARG A 315 9.64 -3.40 9.49
CA ARG A 315 11.11 -3.47 9.50
C ARG A 315 11.63 -3.63 8.08
N GLN A 316 12.59 -2.79 7.69
CA GLN A 316 13.35 -3.00 6.45
C GLN A 316 14.23 -4.24 6.59
N LEU A 317 14.09 -5.19 5.67
CA LEU A 317 14.85 -6.44 5.62
C LEU A 317 16.03 -6.34 4.67
N GLY A 318 15.91 -5.48 3.64
CA GLY A 318 16.93 -5.23 2.65
C GLY A 318 16.42 -4.34 1.53
N VAL A 319 17.14 -4.37 0.41
CA VAL A 319 16.74 -3.76 -0.85
C VAL A 319 16.96 -4.75 -1.98
N THR A 320 16.24 -4.60 -3.08
CA THR A 320 16.38 -5.42 -4.27
C THR A 320 16.23 -4.59 -5.54
N SER A 321 16.58 -5.17 -6.67
CA SER A 321 16.41 -4.62 -8.02
C SER A 321 16.00 -5.75 -8.96
N GLY A 322 15.29 -5.44 -10.04
CA GLY A 322 14.86 -6.42 -11.03
C GLY A 322 13.38 -6.78 -10.90
N SER A 323 13.05 -7.92 -10.31
CA SER A 323 11.66 -8.36 -10.15
C SER A 323 11.40 -8.86 -8.73
N ILE A 324 10.23 -8.49 -8.19
CA ILE A 324 9.70 -9.07 -6.96
C ILE A 324 8.42 -9.82 -7.32
N ARG A 325 8.37 -11.10 -6.97
CA ARG A 325 7.13 -11.87 -7.07
C ARG A 325 6.28 -11.63 -5.84
N LEU A 326 5.06 -11.17 -6.05
CA LEU A 326 4.01 -11.10 -5.06
C LEU A 326 3.20 -12.39 -5.06
N MET A 327 2.84 -12.87 -3.86
CA MET A 327 1.97 -14.01 -3.65
C MET A 327 0.79 -13.56 -2.77
N PHE A 328 -0.43 -13.97 -3.12
CA PHE A 328 -1.63 -13.56 -2.42
C PHE A 328 -2.80 -14.51 -2.66
N SER A 329 -3.81 -14.42 -1.80
CA SER A 329 -5.12 -15.03 -2.03
C SER A 329 -5.98 -14.07 -2.85
N PRO A 330 -6.45 -14.45 -4.06
CA PRO A 330 -7.36 -13.60 -4.83
C PRO A 330 -8.62 -13.22 -4.06
N GLU A 331 -9.16 -14.14 -3.24
CA GLU A 331 -10.35 -13.88 -2.42
C GLU A 331 -10.08 -12.86 -1.30
N THR A 332 -8.89 -12.89 -0.70
CA THR A 332 -8.49 -11.89 0.29
C THR A 332 -8.40 -10.51 -0.35
N LEU A 333 -7.84 -10.41 -1.56
CA LEU A 333 -7.74 -9.13 -2.27
C LEU A 333 -9.12 -8.62 -2.71
N LYS A 334 -10.03 -9.48 -3.16
CA LYS A 334 -11.41 -9.08 -3.51
C LYS A 334 -12.18 -8.47 -2.33
N GLN A 335 -11.82 -8.84 -1.11
CA GLN A 335 -12.43 -8.32 0.13
C GLN A 335 -11.65 -7.14 0.72
N CYS A 336 -10.50 -6.79 0.16
CA CYS A 336 -9.71 -5.69 0.70
C CYS A 336 -10.37 -4.35 0.39
N SER A 337 -10.01 -3.34 1.18
CA SER A 337 -10.61 -2.01 1.04
C SER A 337 -9.92 -1.16 -0.03
N SER A 338 -9.06 -1.73 -0.87
CA SER A 338 -8.37 -0.99 -1.92
C SER A 338 -8.84 -1.45 -3.28
N LYS A 339 -9.54 -0.60 -4.04
CA LYS A 339 -10.15 -1.03 -5.31
C LYS A 339 -9.12 -1.48 -6.33
N GLN A 340 -7.94 -0.85 -6.35
CA GLN A 340 -6.81 -1.32 -7.17
C GLN A 340 -6.46 -2.79 -6.86
N LEU A 341 -6.28 -3.13 -5.57
CA LEU A 341 -5.97 -4.49 -5.16
C LEU A 341 -7.18 -5.45 -5.32
N VAL A 342 -8.42 -4.97 -5.16
CA VAL A 342 -9.62 -5.74 -5.51
C VAL A 342 -9.57 -6.16 -6.97
N LYS A 343 -9.25 -5.25 -7.89
CA LYS A 343 -9.11 -5.58 -9.32
C LYS A 343 -7.99 -6.56 -9.60
N VAL A 344 -6.90 -6.50 -8.84
CA VAL A 344 -5.84 -7.53 -8.91
C VAL A 344 -6.41 -8.89 -8.52
N GLY A 345 -7.19 -8.98 -7.43
CA GLY A 345 -7.85 -10.22 -7.02
C GLY A 345 -8.91 -10.73 -8.02
N GLU A 346 -9.59 -9.83 -8.74
CA GLU A 346 -10.55 -10.21 -9.78
C GLU A 346 -9.89 -10.70 -11.08
N LEU A 347 -8.76 -10.11 -11.46
CA LEU A 347 -8.05 -10.41 -12.70
C LEU A 347 -7.04 -11.57 -12.55
N CYS A 348 -6.42 -11.72 -11.38
CA CYS A 348 -5.40 -12.73 -11.11
C CYS A 348 -6.01 -14.00 -10.52
N THR A 349 -6.06 -15.07 -11.31
CA THR A 349 -6.60 -16.36 -10.84
C THR A 349 -5.57 -17.22 -10.12
N THR A 350 -4.27 -16.97 -10.34
CA THR A 350 -3.18 -17.80 -9.78
C THR A 350 -2.72 -17.33 -8.40
N GLY A 351 -3.12 -16.13 -7.96
CA GLY A 351 -2.62 -15.55 -6.71
C GLY A 351 -1.17 -15.07 -6.78
N THR A 352 -0.67 -14.73 -7.97
CA THR A 352 0.70 -14.21 -8.15
C THR A 352 0.73 -12.98 -9.05
N ALA A 353 1.63 -12.05 -8.77
CA ALA A 353 1.93 -10.93 -9.66
C ALA A 353 3.43 -10.63 -9.60
N ASP A 354 4.02 -10.21 -10.71
CA ASP A 354 5.46 -9.87 -10.76
C ASP A 354 5.62 -8.36 -10.91
N ILE A 355 6.17 -7.69 -9.90
CA ILE A 355 6.44 -6.25 -9.96
C ILE A 355 7.88 -6.00 -10.43
N HIS A 356 8.07 -4.95 -11.24
CA HIS A 356 9.41 -4.49 -11.58
C HIS A 356 9.98 -3.66 -10.44
N ALA A 357 11.04 -4.17 -9.81
CA ALA A 357 11.74 -3.50 -8.74
C ALA A 357 12.83 -2.59 -9.33
N MET A 358 12.68 -1.29 -9.14
CA MET A 358 13.71 -0.32 -9.48
C MET A 358 14.95 -0.52 -8.60
N GLY A 359 16.03 0.19 -8.93
CA GLY A 359 17.25 0.17 -8.15
C GLY A 359 16.99 0.50 -6.68
N SER A 360 17.39 -0.41 -5.79
CA SER A 360 17.24 -0.25 -4.34
C SER A 360 15.80 -0.26 -3.82
N THR A 361 14.85 -0.88 -4.52
CA THR A 361 13.47 -1.03 -4.02
C THR A 361 13.44 -1.78 -2.69
N ILE A 362 12.62 -1.30 -1.74
CA ILE A 362 12.55 -1.85 -0.38
C ILE A 362 12.07 -3.30 -0.37
N VAL A 363 12.73 -4.13 0.44
CA VAL A 363 12.15 -5.37 0.96
C VAL A 363 11.87 -5.16 2.45
N PHE A 364 10.61 -5.29 2.86
CA PHE A 364 10.21 -5.09 4.25
C PHE A 364 9.42 -6.28 4.80
N GLY A 365 9.39 -6.40 6.13
CA GLY A 365 8.63 -7.40 6.84
C GLY A 365 7.76 -6.78 7.93
N VAL A 366 6.89 -7.61 8.49
CA VAL A 366 6.01 -7.25 9.61
C VAL A 366 6.53 -7.87 10.90
N VAL A 367 6.66 -7.06 11.95
CA VAL A 367 7.14 -7.47 13.27
C VAL A 367 5.95 -7.92 14.12
N ASP A 368 5.74 -9.23 14.24
CA ASP A 368 4.57 -9.80 14.93
C ASP A 368 4.41 -9.33 16.37
N GLU A 369 5.51 -9.10 17.09
CA GLU A 369 5.45 -8.55 18.45
C GLU A 369 4.83 -7.15 18.49
N ALA A 370 5.21 -6.28 17.56
CA ALA A 370 4.64 -4.94 17.48
C ALA A 370 3.17 -4.99 17.06
N VAL A 371 2.78 -5.92 16.18
CA VAL A 371 1.38 -6.16 15.82
C VAL A 371 0.56 -6.56 17.06
N ARG A 372 1.02 -7.55 17.82
CA ARG A 372 0.34 -7.98 19.06
C ARG A 372 0.20 -6.84 20.06
N LYS A 373 1.26 -6.04 20.25
CA LYS A 373 1.24 -4.85 21.12
C LYS A 373 0.22 -3.82 20.62
N ALA A 374 0.16 -3.56 19.31
CA ALA A 374 -0.77 -2.61 18.73
C ALA A 374 -2.23 -3.05 18.88
N GLU A 375 -2.52 -4.34 18.64
CA GLU A 375 -3.86 -4.89 18.78
C GLU A 375 -4.32 -4.92 20.24
N ALA A 376 -3.44 -5.30 21.17
CA ALA A 376 -3.73 -5.26 22.61
C ALA A 376 -3.99 -3.85 23.12
N ALA A 377 -3.30 -2.84 22.56
CA ALA A 377 -3.52 -1.43 22.86
C ALA A 377 -4.69 -0.81 22.09
N GLY A 378 -5.34 -1.55 21.19
CA GLY A 378 -6.39 -1.03 20.31
C GLY A 378 -5.90 0.08 19.36
N SER A 379 -4.59 0.14 19.05
CA SER A 379 -4.01 1.20 18.23
C SER A 379 -4.41 1.08 16.75
N TYR A 380 -4.36 -0.12 16.19
CA TYR A 380 -4.79 -0.45 14.83
C TYR A 380 -4.85 -1.97 14.64
N LYS A 381 -5.53 -2.42 13.58
CA LYS A 381 -5.49 -3.82 13.08
C LYS A 381 -4.56 -3.94 11.89
N VAL A 382 -3.89 -5.08 11.74
CA VAL A 382 -2.96 -5.34 10.64
C VAL A 382 -3.50 -6.41 9.70
N GLN A 383 -3.49 -6.12 8.39
CA GLN A 383 -3.82 -7.08 7.34
C GLN A 383 -2.65 -7.20 6.37
N ARG A 384 -2.06 -8.39 6.29
CA ARG A 384 -1.07 -8.72 5.24
C ARG A 384 -1.85 -9.11 3.98
N LEU A 385 -1.81 -8.26 2.96
CA LEU A 385 -2.58 -8.43 1.74
C LEU A 385 -1.83 -9.28 0.71
N THR A 386 -0.50 -9.10 0.63
CA THR A 386 0.36 -9.93 -0.21
C THR A 386 1.69 -10.21 0.49
N GLU A 387 2.31 -11.33 0.15
CA GLU A 387 3.69 -11.66 0.49
C GLU A 387 4.62 -11.35 -0.69
N ALA A 388 5.87 -11.02 -0.42
CA ALA A 388 6.89 -10.77 -1.43
C ALA A 388 7.95 -11.87 -1.37
N ALA A 389 8.35 -12.40 -2.51
CA ALA A 389 9.45 -13.36 -2.65
C ALA A 389 10.68 -12.64 -3.23
N ALA A 390 11.32 -11.78 -2.44
CA ALA A 390 12.42 -10.93 -2.92
C ALA A 390 13.82 -11.41 -2.50
N LEU A 391 13.95 -12.18 -1.41
CA LEU A 391 15.23 -12.59 -0.82
C LEU A 391 15.52 -14.10 -0.96
N GLY A 392 14.85 -14.76 -1.91
CA GLY A 392 14.94 -16.20 -2.13
C GLY A 392 14.17 -17.05 -1.11
N PRO A 393 14.17 -18.38 -1.27
CA PRO A 393 13.29 -19.31 -0.55
C PRO A 393 13.59 -19.46 0.95
N GLN A 394 14.78 -19.06 1.41
CA GLN A 394 15.16 -19.10 2.83
C GLN A 394 15.16 -17.73 3.50
N GLY A 395 14.75 -16.67 2.79
CA GLY A 395 14.68 -15.33 3.33
C GLY A 395 13.59 -15.21 4.42
N PRO A 396 13.71 -14.22 5.33
CA PRO A 396 12.61 -13.88 6.22
C PRO A 396 11.35 -13.57 5.40
N SER A 397 10.18 -13.94 5.91
CA SER A 397 8.89 -13.61 5.27
C SER A 397 8.80 -12.09 5.05
N SER A 398 8.92 -11.68 3.79
CA SER A 398 8.76 -10.30 3.36
C SER A 398 7.32 -10.04 2.97
N ALA A 399 6.80 -8.89 3.37
CA ALA A 399 5.47 -8.45 2.98
C ALA A 399 5.56 -7.73 1.64
N GLY A 400 4.54 -7.91 0.79
CA GLY A 400 4.36 -7.10 -0.40
C GLY A 400 3.47 -5.90 -0.10
N HIS A 401 2.24 -6.16 0.33
CA HIS A 401 1.28 -5.13 0.72
C HIS A 401 0.76 -5.36 2.14
N VAL A 402 0.68 -4.29 2.93
CA VAL A 402 0.14 -4.33 4.30
C VAL A 402 -0.81 -3.16 4.49
N MET A 403 -1.97 -3.44 5.08
CA MET A 403 -2.95 -2.44 5.49
C MET A 403 -3.00 -2.37 7.01
N LEU A 404 -2.87 -1.16 7.57
CA LEU A 404 -3.21 -0.87 8.96
C LEU A 404 -4.56 -0.15 8.99
N THR A 405 -5.49 -0.60 9.84
CA THR A 405 -6.79 0.07 10.04
C THR A 405 -6.89 0.60 11.46
N TYR A 406 -6.99 1.92 11.58
CA TYR A 406 -7.06 2.64 12.86
C TYR A 406 -8.51 2.73 13.38
N PRO A 407 -8.73 2.92 14.69
CA PRO A 407 -10.06 3.07 15.29
C PRO A 407 -10.93 4.18 14.68
N SER A 408 -10.31 5.23 14.13
CA SER A 408 -10.98 6.32 13.42
C SER A 408 -11.62 5.89 12.08
N GLY A 409 -11.31 4.68 11.59
CA GLY A 409 -11.57 4.24 10.22
C GLY A 409 -10.46 4.61 9.24
N GLY A 410 -9.44 5.36 9.68
CA GLY A 410 -8.28 5.71 8.88
C GLY A 410 -7.48 4.48 8.49
N ARG A 411 -6.90 4.51 7.28
CA ARG A 411 -6.22 3.36 6.68
C ARG A 411 -4.81 3.74 6.25
N LEU A 412 -3.80 2.96 6.62
CA LEU A 412 -2.42 3.13 6.13
C LEU A 412 -2.07 1.92 5.26
N LEU A 413 -1.88 2.15 3.97
CA LEU A 413 -1.54 1.12 2.98
C LEU A 413 -0.07 1.25 2.56
N THR A 414 0.70 0.17 2.70
CA THR A 414 2.12 0.11 2.30
C THR A 414 2.35 -0.86 1.15
N SER A 415 3.36 -0.60 0.29
CA SER A 415 3.79 -1.52 -0.79
C SER A 415 5.31 -1.70 -0.89
N ALA A 416 5.74 -2.93 -1.24
CA ALA A 416 7.13 -3.34 -1.53
C ALA A 416 7.57 -3.03 -2.98
N GLY A 417 7.12 -1.89 -3.50
CA GLY A 417 7.40 -1.39 -4.84
C GLY A 417 6.46 -0.25 -5.20
N HIS A 418 6.63 0.32 -6.38
CA HIS A 418 5.76 1.39 -6.88
C HIS A 418 4.40 0.85 -7.31
N TRP A 419 3.35 1.65 -7.16
CA TRP A 419 1.99 1.29 -7.56
C TRP A 419 1.87 1.12 -9.08
N LYS A 420 2.58 1.95 -9.86
CA LYS A 420 2.68 1.80 -11.31
C LYS A 420 3.32 0.47 -11.75
N GLU A 421 4.12 -0.16 -10.89
CA GLU A 421 4.88 -1.37 -11.23
C GLU A 421 4.13 -2.67 -10.93
N LEU A 422 2.85 -2.57 -10.51
CA LEU A 422 1.95 -3.72 -10.39
C LEU A 422 1.54 -4.25 -11.78
N THR A 423 2.55 -4.76 -12.47
CA THR A 423 2.53 -5.30 -13.82
C THR A 423 2.49 -6.82 -13.74
N HIS A 424 2.23 -7.50 -14.86
CA HIS A 424 2.28 -8.98 -14.95
C HIS A 424 1.48 -9.74 -13.89
N LEU A 425 0.15 -9.71 -14.01
CA LEU A 425 -0.75 -10.50 -13.18
C LEU A 425 -0.78 -11.96 -13.67
N GLY A 426 -0.59 -12.91 -12.76
CA GLY A 426 -0.57 -14.34 -13.11
C GLY A 426 -1.97 -14.87 -13.41
N GLY A 427 -2.14 -15.54 -14.55
CA GLY A 427 -3.40 -16.21 -14.91
C GLY A 427 -4.55 -15.25 -15.21
N VAL A 428 -4.29 -14.10 -15.81
CA VAL A 428 -5.36 -13.27 -16.38
C VAL A 428 -6.04 -14.06 -17.48
N SER A 429 -7.37 -14.18 -17.42
CA SER A 429 -8.17 -14.71 -18.53
C SER A 429 -8.67 -13.56 -19.40
N GLU A 430 -8.80 -13.79 -20.71
CA GLU A 430 -9.34 -12.78 -21.62
C GLU A 430 -10.79 -12.42 -21.26
N GLU A 431 -11.62 -13.41 -20.93
CA GLU A 431 -12.99 -13.19 -20.46
C GLU A 431 -13.04 -12.32 -19.20
N GLY A 432 -12.19 -12.62 -18.21
CA GLY A 432 -12.11 -11.85 -16.96
C GLY A 432 -11.71 -10.40 -17.22
N LEU A 433 -10.72 -10.19 -18.09
CA LEU A 433 -10.27 -8.86 -18.49
C LEU A 433 -11.37 -8.08 -19.22
N LEU A 434 -12.01 -8.69 -20.22
CA LEU A 434 -13.05 -8.04 -21.02
C LEU A 434 -14.27 -7.68 -20.16
N ARG A 435 -14.64 -8.53 -19.19
CA ARG A 435 -15.70 -8.24 -18.23
C ARG A 435 -15.36 -7.05 -17.34
N VAL A 436 -14.14 -6.99 -16.79
CA VAL A 436 -13.70 -5.84 -15.98
C VAL A 436 -13.65 -4.56 -16.82
N ALA A 437 -13.16 -4.65 -18.06
CA ALA A 437 -13.13 -3.54 -18.99
C ALA A 437 -14.53 -3.04 -19.36
N GLU A 438 -15.49 -3.94 -19.59
CA GLU A 438 -16.88 -3.59 -19.88
C GLU A 438 -17.55 -2.90 -18.68
N GLN A 439 -17.39 -3.45 -17.48
CA GLN A 439 -17.93 -2.85 -16.25
C GLN A 439 -17.37 -1.44 -16.02
N ARG A 440 -16.09 -1.22 -16.33
CA ARG A 440 -15.40 0.03 -16.06
C ARG A 440 -15.57 1.09 -17.14
N PHE A 441 -15.40 0.69 -18.39
CA PHE A 441 -15.29 1.60 -19.54
C PHE A 441 -16.44 1.45 -20.54
N GLY A 442 -17.35 0.50 -20.29
CA GLY A 442 -18.50 0.22 -21.14
C GLY A 442 -18.21 -0.80 -22.25
N GLN A 443 -19.29 -1.30 -22.84
CA GLN A 443 -19.28 -2.35 -23.85
C GLN A 443 -18.44 -1.98 -25.09
N ALA A 444 -18.51 -0.72 -25.54
CA ALA A 444 -17.77 -0.27 -26.72
C ALA A 444 -16.25 -0.39 -26.54
N TYR A 445 -15.74 -0.02 -25.36
CA TYR A 445 -14.32 -0.15 -25.05
C TYR A 445 -13.89 -1.62 -24.95
N SER A 446 -14.71 -2.46 -24.31
CA SER A 446 -14.46 -3.90 -24.22
C SER A 446 -14.41 -4.56 -25.61
N ALA A 447 -15.35 -4.22 -26.51
CA ALA A 447 -15.34 -4.72 -27.88
C ALA A 447 -14.10 -4.28 -28.68
N GLN A 448 -13.65 -3.02 -28.49
CA GLN A 448 -12.41 -2.53 -29.08
C GLN A 448 -11.20 -3.32 -28.55
N MET A 449 -11.12 -3.53 -27.24
CA MET A 449 -10.07 -4.33 -26.60
C MET A 449 -10.04 -5.76 -27.15
N GLN A 450 -11.20 -6.41 -27.24
CA GLN A 450 -11.34 -7.75 -27.82
C GLN A 450 -10.83 -7.80 -29.26
N THR A 451 -11.18 -6.81 -30.07
CA THR A 451 -10.71 -6.68 -31.44
C THR A 451 -9.18 -6.57 -31.49
N SER A 452 -8.58 -5.73 -30.62
CA SER A 452 -7.12 -5.60 -30.53
C SER A 452 -6.43 -6.92 -30.16
N LEU A 453 -6.98 -7.67 -29.20
CA LEU A 453 -6.46 -8.98 -28.81
C LEU A 453 -6.56 -10.02 -29.95
N GLN A 454 -7.65 -10.00 -30.72
CA GLN A 454 -7.83 -10.89 -31.88
C GLN A 454 -6.91 -10.55 -33.05
N GLN A 455 -6.45 -9.29 -33.16
CA GLN A 455 -5.52 -8.85 -34.20
C GLN A 455 -4.07 -9.20 -33.91
N CYS A 456 -3.75 -9.70 -32.70
CA CYS A 456 -2.40 -10.16 -32.38
C CYS A 456 -2.00 -11.36 -33.23
N LYS A 457 -0.85 -11.26 -33.92
CA LYS A 457 -0.33 -12.30 -34.83
C LYS A 457 0.27 -13.51 -34.12
N SER A 458 0.53 -13.41 -32.82
CA SER A 458 1.14 -14.46 -32.00
C SER A 458 0.52 -14.50 -30.62
N GLU A 459 0.54 -15.68 -30.00
CA GLU A 459 0.08 -15.89 -28.63
C GLU A 459 0.86 -15.03 -27.63
N PHE A 460 2.18 -14.95 -27.79
CA PHE A 460 3.03 -14.08 -26.96
C PHE A 460 2.61 -12.60 -27.06
N GLY A 461 2.36 -12.10 -28.27
CA GLY A 461 1.91 -10.72 -28.46
C GLY A 461 0.53 -10.47 -27.85
N ARG A 462 -0.38 -11.45 -27.96
CA ARG A 462 -1.70 -11.40 -27.31
C ARG A 462 -1.57 -11.37 -25.79
N GLN A 463 -0.72 -12.21 -25.21
CA GLN A 463 -0.46 -12.24 -23.78
C GLN A 463 0.14 -10.91 -23.27
N GLN A 464 1.10 -10.34 -23.99
CA GLN A 464 1.69 -9.05 -23.63
C GLN A 464 0.66 -7.92 -23.68
N MET A 465 -0.18 -7.90 -24.71
CA MET A 465 -1.27 -6.93 -24.83
C MET A 465 -2.30 -7.09 -23.72
N GLN A 466 -2.66 -8.33 -23.39
CA GLN A 466 -3.57 -8.66 -22.30
C GLN A 466 -3.03 -8.17 -20.95
N GLN A 467 -1.73 -8.36 -20.68
CA GLN A 467 -1.09 -7.86 -19.45
C GLN A 467 -1.07 -6.33 -19.39
N SER A 468 -0.81 -5.67 -20.52
CA SER A 468 -0.87 -4.21 -20.63
C SER A 468 -2.27 -3.67 -20.28
N TYR A 469 -3.33 -4.27 -20.85
CA TYR A 469 -4.70 -3.91 -20.53
C TYR A 469 -5.07 -4.21 -19.07
N ALA A 470 -4.64 -5.34 -18.52
CA ALA A 470 -4.89 -5.68 -17.12
C ALA A 470 -4.24 -4.65 -16.18
N SER A 471 -2.99 -4.26 -16.45
CA SER A 471 -2.28 -3.22 -15.70
C SER A 471 -3.02 -1.88 -15.78
N ALA A 472 -3.42 -1.46 -16.99
CA ALA A 472 -4.16 -0.21 -17.19
C ALA A 472 -5.52 -0.23 -16.46
N CYS A 473 -6.22 -1.38 -16.47
CA CYS A 473 -7.45 -1.53 -15.69
C CYS A 473 -7.17 -1.29 -14.21
N VAL A 474 -6.26 -2.04 -13.59
CA VAL A 474 -5.92 -1.90 -12.16
C VAL A 474 -5.57 -0.46 -11.80
N GLN A 475 -4.68 0.17 -12.56
CA GLN A 475 -4.14 1.50 -12.29
C GLN A 475 -5.17 2.63 -12.50
N SER A 476 -6.27 2.37 -13.21
CA SER A 476 -7.37 3.33 -13.41
C SER A 476 -8.37 3.38 -12.25
N TYR A 477 -8.29 2.44 -11.30
CA TYR A 477 -9.13 2.44 -10.10
C TYR A 477 -8.49 3.25 -8.98
N THR A 478 -9.35 3.85 -8.17
CA THR A 478 -8.93 4.55 -6.97
C THR A 478 -8.38 3.57 -5.92
N PRO A 479 -7.51 4.03 -5.01
CA PRO A 479 -7.01 3.15 -3.96
C PRO A 479 -7.98 2.84 -2.82
N TYR A 480 -9.17 3.45 -2.74
CA TYR A 480 -9.98 3.54 -1.50
C TYR A 480 -11.31 2.80 -1.46
#